data_AF-A0A2C6L904-F1
#
_entry.id   AF-A0A2C6L904-F1
#
_cell.length_a   1.000
_cell.length_b   1.000
_cell.length_c   1.000
_cell.angle_alpha   90.00
_cell.angle_beta   90.00
_cell.angle_gamma   90.00
#
_symmetry.space_group_name_H-M   'P 1'
#
loop_
_entity.id
_entity.type
_entity.pdbx_description
1 polymer ?
#
loop_
_entity_poly.entity_id
_entity_poly.type
_entity_poly.pdbx_seq_one_letter_code
_entity_poly.pdbx_strand_id
1 'polypeptide(L)'
;MRCLDLVEYDGRRHEKLAQYVFGGSLVCANADIAQKITYQSNRRLAFPSVTVEGDVFQTGGVMSGGASKHHRQTLLLWKNFKRCSQLAGDLQERLKQIDFYLLPMEELGQKHARITRDLRLALNELQNLESAFAASTAGSERRRIGEMEERKEECARRLETLHTEKTSILEEIRKLEKEVYELHHHRDKLEGSLKKEVKELRQKVKSLEAKAATLQLETAQFRQELGVLEKEVLSVQQDIETRTKHLQDLENSIQDRITLVEEQKALVESVRKEIEKCLAEAAVSDKRHGDIASKLKKLQKQKEHYTLSLKKYQHSMDDREKNIQAARRVRKDEEEEE
;
A
#
# COMPACT_ATOMS: atom_id res chain seq x y z
N MET A 1 101.32 70.88 61.03
CA MET A 1 100.33 70.12 61.85
C MET A 1 101.06 69.53 63.05
N ARG A 2 100.38 69.21 64.16
CA ARG A 2 101.01 68.46 65.26
C ARG A 2 101.12 66.99 64.88
N CYS A 3 102.21 66.32 65.24
CA CYS A 3 102.36 64.89 64.93
C CYS A 3 101.27 64.03 65.58
N LEU A 4 100.78 64.44 66.77
CA LEU A 4 99.73 63.74 67.50
C LEU A 4 98.41 63.63 66.73
N ASP A 5 98.05 64.66 65.96
CA ASP A 5 96.78 64.73 65.23
C ASP A 5 96.77 63.80 63.98
N LEU A 6 97.91 63.21 63.61
CA LEU A 6 98.07 62.34 62.43
C LEU A 6 98.08 60.85 62.78
N VAL A 7 98.04 60.48 64.06
CA VAL A 7 98.13 59.09 64.51
C VAL A 7 96.81 58.69 65.18
N GLU A 8 96.20 57.62 64.69
CA GLU A 8 95.07 56.98 65.37
C GLU A 8 95.60 56.02 66.44
N TYR A 9 95.17 56.22 67.68
CA TYR A 9 95.49 55.37 68.82
C TYR A 9 94.26 55.17 69.70
N ASP A 10 94.31 54.13 70.54
CA ASP A 10 93.28 53.91 71.54
C ASP A 10 93.44 54.94 72.68
N GLY A 11 92.53 55.91 72.72
CA GLY A 11 92.52 56.99 73.69
C GLY A 11 92.43 56.51 75.15
N ARG A 12 91.89 55.32 75.42
CA ARG A 12 91.78 54.82 76.80
C ARG A 12 93.09 54.25 77.33
N ARG A 13 93.95 53.72 76.47
CA ARG A 13 95.16 52.99 76.88
C ARG A 13 96.45 53.75 76.59
N HIS A 14 96.49 54.59 75.56
CA HIS A 14 97.75 55.08 75.00
C HIS A 14 97.85 56.61 74.90
N GLU A 15 96.94 57.38 75.51
CA GLU A 15 96.93 58.85 75.43
C GLU A 15 98.20 59.52 75.96
N LYS A 16 98.62 59.19 77.19
CA LYS A 16 99.85 59.77 77.80
C LYS A 16 101.10 59.44 77.01
N LEU A 17 101.18 58.23 76.45
CA LEU A 17 102.32 57.78 75.65
C LEU A 17 102.35 58.50 74.30
N ALA A 18 101.19 58.62 73.64
CA ALA A 18 101.06 59.35 72.39
C ALA A 18 101.44 60.82 72.56
N GLN A 19 100.98 61.46 73.64
CA GLN A 19 101.34 62.86 73.95
C GLN A 19 102.84 63.02 74.24
N TYR A 20 103.47 62.07 74.93
CA TYR A 20 104.91 62.12 75.20
C TYR A 20 105.75 61.95 73.93
N VAL A 21 105.39 61.01 73.06
CA VAL A 21 106.18 60.69 71.85
C VAL A 21 105.91 61.67 70.71
N PHE A 22 104.65 62.06 70.49
CA PHE A 22 104.23 62.85 69.33
C PHE A 22 103.75 64.28 69.66
N GLY A 23 103.53 64.60 70.95
CA GLY A 23 102.97 65.91 71.34
C GLY A 23 103.97 67.06 71.26
N GLY A 24 105.28 66.78 71.31
CA GLY A 24 106.32 67.81 71.29
C GLY A 24 106.76 68.26 69.90
N SER A 25 106.32 67.60 68.82
CA SER A 25 106.84 67.82 67.45
C SER A 25 105.78 68.28 66.46
N LEU A 26 106.20 69.12 65.50
CA LEU A 26 105.37 69.61 64.41
C LEU A 26 105.80 69.01 63.07
N VAL A 27 104.84 68.63 62.23
CA VAL A 27 105.10 68.25 60.84
C VAL A 27 104.91 69.48 59.94
N CYS A 28 105.93 69.78 59.14
CA CYS A 28 105.96 70.88 58.18
C CYS A 28 106.05 70.34 56.75
N ALA A 29 105.50 71.08 55.77
CA ALA A 29 105.55 70.69 54.36
C ALA A 29 106.95 70.81 53.77
N ASN A 30 107.61 71.95 53.98
CA ASN A 30 108.91 72.29 53.38
C ASN A 30 109.99 72.53 54.44
N ALA A 31 111.25 72.27 54.10
CA ALA A 31 112.41 72.47 54.98
C ALA A 31 112.58 73.93 55.43
N ASP A 32 112.36 74.91 54.53
CA ASP A 32 112.46 76.34 54.86
C ASP A 32 111.49 76.75 55.96
N ILE A 33 110.28 76.17 55.96
CA ILE A 33 109.26 76.44 56.96
C ILE A 33 109.66 75.78 58.28
N ALA A 34 110.14 74.54 58.23
CA ALA A 34 110.62 73.83 59.41
C ALA A 34 111.76 74.60 60.10
N GLN A 35 112.77 75.04 59.32
CA GLN A 35 113.91 75.80 59.82
C GLN A 35 113.49 77.14 60.45
N LYS A 36 112.55 77.86 59.81
CA LYS A 36 112.00 79.11 60.34
C LYS A 36 111.24 78.90 61.64
N ILE A 37 110.56 77.78 61.82
CA ILE A 37 109.81 77.48 63.05
C ILE A 37 110.76 77.04 64.17
N THR A 38 111.79 76.26 63.85
CA THR A 38 112.70 75.68 64.86
C THR A 38 113.73 76.68 65.39
N TYR A 39 114.22 77.60 64.55
CA TYR A 39 115.30 78.54 64.90
C TYR A 39 114.83 80.00 65.05
N GLN A 40 113.57 80.20 65.44
CA GLN A 40 113.06 81.52 65.78
C GLN A 40 113.79 82.14 66.99
N SER A 41 114.03 83.45 66.93
CA SER A 41 114.67 84.20 68.02
C SER A 41 113.92 84.08 69.35
N ASN A 42 112.60 83.89 69.31
CA ASN A 42 111.77 83.63 70.48
C ASN A 42 111.77 82.13 70.83
N ARG A 43 112.65 81.75 71.77
CA ARG A 43 112.79 80.34 72.24
C ARG A 43 111.51 79.72 72.82
N ARG A 44 110.51 80.49 73.24
CA ARG A 44 109.21 79.97 73.73
C ARG A 44 108.29 79.46 72.61
N LEU A 45 108.49 79.91 71.37
CA LEU A 45 107.70 79.53 70.20
C LEU A 45 108.47 78.58 69.27
N ALA A 46 109.70 78.21 69.66
CA ALA A 46 110.51 77.26 68.93
C ALA A 46 110.07 75.83 69.26
N PHE A 47 109.56 75.12 68.26
CA PHE A 47 109.18 73.71 68.38
C PHE A 47 110.03 72.85 67.45
N PRO A 48 110.43 71.64 67.85
CA PRO A 48 111.09 70.71 66.95
C PRO A 48 110.12 70.35 65.80
N SER A 49 110.64 70.43 64.58
CA SER A 49 109.84 70.29 63.38
C SER A 49 110.43 69.23 62.46
N VAL A 50 109.56 68.46 61.80
CA VAL A 50 109.92 67.38 60.90
C VAL A 50 109.28 67.64 59.54
N THR A 51 110.02 67.44 58.45
CA THR A 51 109.47 67.57 57.09
C THR A 51 108.77 66.28 56.66
N VAL A 52 107.88 66.36 55.66
CA VAL A 52 107.22 65.17 55.07
C VAL A 52 108.24 64.19 54.46
N GLU A 53 109.40 64.71 54.03
CA GLU A 53 110.50 63.93 53.46
C GLU A 53 111.36 63.22 54.52
N GLY A 54 111.22 63.60 55.79
CA GLY A 54 111.87 62.93 56.93
C GLY A 54 113.06 63.68 57.53
N ASP A 55 113.28 64.94 57.17
CA ASP A 55 114.31 65.77 57.80
C ASP A 55 113.82 66.25 59.17
N VAL A 56 114.67 66.13 60.18
CA VAL A 56 114.35 66.48 61.57
C VAL A 56 115.15 67.70 61.98
N PHE A 57 114.45 68.73 62.43
CA PHE A 57 115.00 69.97 62.95
C PHE A 57 114.72 70.06 64.44
N GLN A 58 115.77 70.09 65.26
CA GLN A 58 115.65 70.25 66.71
C GLN A 58 116.02 71.67 67.13
N THR A 59 115.35 72.19 68.15
CA THR A 59 115.60 73.55 68.71
C THR A 59 117.00 73.71 69.31
N GLY A 60 117.71 72.60 69.55
CA GLY A 60 119.10 72.58 69.99
C GLY A 60 120.15 72.86 68.89
N GLY A 61 119.74 73.14 67.65
CA GLY A 61 120.66 73.45 66.55
C GLY A 61 121.09 72.23 65.72
N VAL A 62 120.50 71.06 65.96
CA VAL A 62 120.79 69.83 65.23
C VAL A 62 119.77 69.65 64.11
N MET A 63 120.26 69.49 62.89
CA MET A 63 119.48 69.11 61.72
C MET A 63 119.97 67.74 61.24
N SER A 64 119.06 66.77 61.18
CA SER A 64 119.32 65.44 60.63
C SER A 64 118.49 65.25 59.37
N GLY A 65 119.15 65.22 58.22
CA GLY A 65 118.54 65.00 56.91
C GLY A 65 119.41 64.10 56.03
N GLY A 66 118.77 63.28 55.19
CA GLY A 66 119.46 62.33 54.31
C GLY A 66 118.52 61.29 53.69
N ALA A 67 119.01 60.57 52.68
CA ALA A 67 118.24 59.55 51.96
C ALA A 67 118.03 58.26 52.78
N SER A 68 117.16 58.29 53.78
CA SER A 68 116.77 57.11 54.57
C SER A 68 115.67 56.32 53.86
N LYS A 69 116.05 55.35 53.03
CA LYS A 69 115.11 54.57 52.18
C LYS A 69 114.19 53.60 52.96
N HIS A 70 114.52 53.22 54.20
CA HIS A 70 113.94 52.05 54.85
C HIS A 70 112.88 52.32 55.93
N HIS A 71 112.84 53.52 56.52
CA HIS A 71 111.92 53.79 57.65
C HIS A 71 110.44 53.81 57.26
N ARG A 72 110.11 54.30 56.05
CA ARG A 72 108.72 54.32 55.53
C ARG A 72 108.15 52.92 55.30
N GLN A 73 109.01 51.93 55.03
CA GLN A 73 108.58 50.56 54.72
C GLN A 73 108.18 49.78 55.98
N THR A 74 108.84 50.02 57.11
CA THR A 74 108.59 49.29 58.36
C THR A 74 107.20 49.55 58.94
N LEU A 75 106.75 50.82 59.01
CA LEU A 75 105.42 51.16 59.53
C LEU A 75 104.30 50.65 58.61
N LEU A 76 104.51 50.68 57.28
CA LEU A 76 103.57 50.13 56.32
C LEU A 76 103.46 48.61 56.45
N LEU A 77 104.60 47.92 56.61
CA LEU A 77 104.65 46.49 56.85
C LEU A 77 103.94 46.11 58.14
N TRP A 78 104.15 46.86 59.22
CA TRP A 78 103.46 46.62 60.49
C TRP A 78 101.95 46.86 60.40
N LYS A 79 101.51 47.93 59.72
CA LYS A 79 100.09 48.17 59.46
C LYS A 79 99.45 47.01 58.68
N ASN A 80 100.13 46.51 57.64
CA ASN A 80 99.67 45.37 56.86
C ASN A 80 99.62 44.10 57.71
N PHE A 81 100.67 43.83 58.50
CA PHE A 81 100.72 42.70 59.42
C PHE A 81 99.57 42.73 60.43
N LYS A 82 99.33 43.89 61.08
CA LYS A 82 98.22 44.05 62.04
C LYS A 82 96.86 43.79 61.38
N ARG A 83 96.64 44.35 60.17
CA ARG A 83 95.40 44.11 59.41
C ARG A 83 95.21 42.63 59.07
N CYS A 84 96.25 41.97 58.58
CA CYS A 84 96.21 40.55 58.24
C CYS A 84 95.99 39.68 59.49
N SER A 85 96.61 40.02 60.62
CA SER A 85 96.43 39.31 61.88
C SER A 85 95.01 39.44 62.43
N GLN A 86 94.38 40.61 62.31
CA GLN A 86 92.99 40.82 62.71
C GLN A 86 92.04 39.99 61.84
N LEU A 87 92.22 40.05 60.51
CA LEU A 87 91.42 39.25 59.58
C LEU A 87 91.58 37.74 59.82
N ALA A 88 92.79 37.28 60.14
CA ALA A 88 93.02 35.88 60.49
C ALA A 88 92.29 35.47 61.77
N GLY A 89 92.26 36.34 62.78
CA GLY A 89 91.48 36.13 64.01
C GLY A 89 89.98 36.03 63.72
N ASP A 90 89.42 36.99 62.98
CA ASP A 90 88.00 37.00 62.62
C ASP A 90 87.60 35.75 61.81
N LEU A 91 88.45 35.33 60.87
CA LEU A 91 88.23 34.10 60.09
C LEU A 91 88.30 32.85 60.96
N GLN A 92 89.22 32.79 61.92
CA GLN A 92 89.33 31.67 62.83
C GLN A 92 88.11 31.57 63.76
N GLU A 93 87.56 32.70 64.22
CA GLU A 93 86.32 32.72 65.00
C GLU A 93 85.12 32.26 64.17
N ARG A 94 85.01 32.70 62.91
CA ARG A 94 83.96 32.23 61.99
C ARG A 94 84.07 30.73 61.72
N LEU A 95 85.28 30.21 61.55
CA LEU A 95 85.51 28.79 61.33
C LEU A 95 85.03 27.97 62.55
N LYS A 96 85.38 28.41 63.76
CA LYS A 96 84.87 27.79 65.00
C LYS A 96 83.34 27.83 65.12
N GLN A 97 82.71 28.93 64.70
CA GLN A 97 81.25 29.03 64.69
C GLN A 97 80.64 28.05 63.69
N ILE A 98 81.22 27.93 62.49
CA ILE A 98 80.75 26.96 61.47
C ILE A 98 80.92 25.52 62.00
N ASP A 99 82.06 25.18 62.59
CA ASP A 99 82.30 23.86 63.17
C ASP A 99 81.29 23.53 64.28
N PHE A 100 80.93 24.52 65.10
CA PHE A 100 79.91 24.36 66.14
C PHE A 100 78.53 24.02 65.55
N TYR A 101 78.17 24.56 64.38
CA TYR A 101 76.92 24.24 63.70
C TYR A 101 76.99 22.94 62.87
N LEU A 102 78.18 22.55 62.40
CA LEU A 102 78.35 21.32 61.63
C LEU A 102 78.21 20.06 62.49
N LEU A 103 78.75 20.05 63.71
CA LEU A 103 78.74 18.86 64.57
C LEU A 103 77.34 18.28 64.81
N PRO A 104 76.32 19.08 65.19
CA PRO A 104 74.95 18.57 65.35
C PRO A 104 74.31 18.15 64.03
N MET A 105 74.68 18.79 62.91
CA MET A 105 74.16 18.44 61.58
C MET A 105 74.69 17.09 61.12
N GLU A 106 75.94 16.75 61.42
CA GLU A 106 76.51 15.43 61.16
C GLU A 106 75.80 14.34 61.99
N GLU A 107 75.53 14.61 63.27
CA GLU A 107 74.75 13.68 64.11
C GLU A 107 73.33 13.46 63.57
N LEU A 108 72.65 14.52 63.12
CA LEU A 108 71.34 14.43 62.46
C LEU A 108 71.44 13.64 61.15
N GLY A 109 72.48 13.86 60.35
CA GLY A 109 72.75 13.09 59.13
C GLY A 109 72.93 11.60 59.41
N GLN A 110 73.66 11.24 60.46
CA GLN A 110 73.81 9.84 60.88
C GLN A 110 72.49 9.24 61.36
N LYS A 111 71.68 9.98 62.12
CA LYS A 111 70.34 9.52 62.55
C LYS A 111 69.42 9.29 61.35
N HIS A 112 69.39 10.23 60.39
CA HIS A 112 68.61 10.09 59.17
C HIS A 112 69.04 8.86 58.35
N ALA A 113 70.35 8.64 58.21
CA ALA A 113 70.88 7.48 57.50
C ALA A 113 70.53 6.15 58.19
N ARG A 114 70.47 6.13 59.54
CA ARG A 114 70.00 4.95 60.31
C ARG A 114 68.52 4.69 60.06
N ILE A 115 67.66 5.69 60.28
CA ILE A 115 66.21 5.57 60.11
C ILE A 115 65.85 5.16 58.66
N THR A 116 66.55 5.72 57.67
CA THR A 116 66.30 5.37 56.26
C THR A 116 66.67 3.91 55.97
N ARG A 117 67.74 3.39 56.58
CA ARG A 117 68.09 1.98 56.47
C ARG A 117 67.03 1.09 57.12
N ASP A 118 66.58 1.44 58.33
CA ASP A 118 65.57 0.68 59.06
C ASP A 118 64.23 0.69 58.31
N LEU A 119 63.83 1.83 57.74
CA LEU A 119 62.63 1.93 56.90
C LEU A 119 62.72 1.04 55.66
N ARG A 120 63.89 1.00 54.99
CA ARG A 120 64.09 0.12 53.83
C ARG A 120 63.99 -1.36 54.22
N LEU A 121 64.54 -1.74 55.37
CA LEU A 121 64.42 -3.11 55.88
C LEU A 121 62.94 -3.45 56.16
N ALA A 122 62.23 -2.59 56.87
CA ALA A 122 60.81 -2.79 57.18
C ALA A 122 59.93 -2.88 55.91
N LEU A 123 60.20 -2.07 54.89
CA LEU A 123 59.48 -2.14 53.61
C LEU A 123 59.76 -3.45 52.87
N ASN A 124 61.01 -3.90 52.83
CA ASN A 124 61.36 -5.18 52.21
C ASN A 124 60.74 -6.36 52.98
N GLU A 125 60.73 -6.31 54.31
CA GLU A 125 60.06 -7.31 55.14
C GLU A 125 58.55 -7.34 54.87
N LEU A 126 57.90 -6.18 54.79
CA LEU A 126 56.49 -6.09 54.44
C LEU A 126 56.21 -6.72 53.07
N GLN A 127 56.99 -6.38 52.05
CA GLN A 127 56.82 -6.93 50.71
C GLN A 127 57.06 -8.46 50.67
N ASN A 128 58.03 -8.95 51.44
CA ASN A 128 58.26 -10.39 51.59
C ASN A 128 57.09 -11.08 52.30
N LEU A 129 56.51 -10.46 53.32
CA LEU A 129 55.33 -11.00 54.01
C LEU A 129 54.08 -10.97 53.11
N GLU A 130 53.88 -9.90 52.34
CA GLU A 130 52.77 -9.80 51.39
C GLU A 130 52.87 -10.85 50.28
N SER A 131 54.06 -11.03 49.70
CA SER A 131 54.30 -12.07 48.69
C SER A 131 54.18 -13.48 49.28
N ALA A 132 54.70 -13.72 50.49
CA ALA A 132 54.51 -14.98 51.21
C ALA A 132 53.04 -15.23 51.53
N PHE A 133 52.28 -14.22 51.95
CA PHE A 133 50.85 -14.32 52.20
C PHE A 133 50.08 -14.60 50.91
N ALA A 134 50.39 -13.91 49.82
CA ALA A 134 49.78 -14.15 48.52
C ALA A 134 50.06 -15.56 47.98
N ALA A 135 51.27 -16.08 48.23
CA ALA A 135 51.67 -17.46 47.88
C ALA A 135 51.14 -18.51 48.87
N SER A 136 50.82 -18.11 50.09
CA SER A 136 50.25 -19.01 51.10
C SER A 136 48.89 -19.54 50.68
N THR A 137 48.53 -20.68 51.25
CA THR A 137 47.22 -21.30 51.05
C THR A 137 46.09 -20.33 51.41
N ALA A 138 46.20 -19.61 52.53
CA ALA A 138 45.19 -18.64 52.95
C ALA A 138 45.00 -17.49 51.95
N GLY A 139 46.08 -16.95 51.36
CA GLY A 139 46.00 -15.90 50.35
C GLY A 139 45.43 -16.40 49.02
N SER A 140 45.78 -17.62 48.61
CA SER A 140 45.19 -18.28 47.45
C SER A 140 43.70 -18.57 47.65
N GLU A 141 43.30 -19.08 48.82
CA GLU A 141 41.90 -19.34 49.15
C GLU A 141 41.10 -18.03 49.24
N ARG A 142 41.69 -16.94 49.75
CA ARG A 142 41.02 -15.64 49.77
C ARG A 142 40.74 -15.10 48.36
N ARG A 143 41.70 -15.24 47.44
CA ARG A 143 41.49 -14.91 46.02
C ARG A 143 40.39 -15.77 45.41
N ARG A 144 40.42 -17.07 45.69
CA ARG A 144 39.40 -18.01 45.22
C ARG A 144 38.01 -17.67 45.77
N ILE A 145 37.90 -17.26 47.03
CA ILE A 145 36.64 -16.79 47.62
C ILE A 145 36.12 -15.57 46.85
N GLY A 146 36.97 -14.57 46.59
CA GLY A 146 36.60 -13.39 45.79
C GLY A 146 36.12 -13.74 44.38
N GLU A 147 36.84 -14.61 43.67
CA GLU A 147 36.42 -15.10 42.35
C GLU A 147 35.07 -15.85 42.39
N MET A 148 34.84 -16.62 43.46
CA MET A 148 33.59 -17.36 43.63
C MET A 148 32.42 -16.45 44.02
N GLU A 149 32.67 -15.38 44.76
CA GLU A 149 31.70 -14.31 45.06
C GLU A 149 31.31 -13.55 43.79
N GLU A 150 32.28 -13.13 42.98
CA GLU A 150 32.02 -12.48 41.68
C GLU A 150 31.21 -13.39 40.74
N ARG A 151 31.57 -14.68 40.65
CA ARG A 151 30.80 -15.67 39.88
C ARG A 151 29.40 -15.86 40.41
N LYS A 152 29.22 -15.84 41.74
CA LYS A 152 27.90 -15.95 42.37
C LYS A 152 27.02 -14.75 42.00
N GLU A 153 27.58 -13.54 42.03
CA GLU A 153 26.87 -12.32 41.60
C GLU A 153 26.53 -12.33 40.11
N GLU A 154 27.45 -12.80 39.26
CA GLU A 154 27.19 -12.96 37.83
C GLU A 154 26.07 -13.99 37.56
N CYS A 155 26.11 -15.14 38.23
CA CYS A 155 25.06 -16.15 38.14
C CYS A 155 23.71 -15.62 38.63
N ALA A 156 23.68 -14.84 39.72
CA ALA A 156 22.45 -14.22 40.21
C ALA A 156 21.85 -13.26 39.19
N ARG A 157 22.66 -12.37 38.60
CA ARG A 157 22.22 -11.47 37.52
C ARG A 157 21.68 -12.23 36.31
N ARG A 158 22.37 -13.29 35.87
CA ARG A 158 21.90 -14.15 34.78
C ARG A 158 20.57 -14.85 35.09
N LEU A 159 20.37 -15.24 36.35
CA LEU A 159 19.13 -15.90 36.77
C LEU A 159 17.96 -14.91 36.75
N GLU A 160 18.18 -13.67 37.18
CA GLU A 160 17.19 -12.59 37.08
C GLU A 160 16.82 -12.30 35.61
N THR A 161 17.81 -12.14 34.72
CA THR A 161 17.52 -11.91 33.29
C THR A 161 16.73 -13.06 32.67
N LEU A 162 17.15 -14.31 32.91
CA LEU A 162 16.42 -15.49 32.44
C LEU A 162 15.01 -15.58 33.03
N HIS A 163 14.80 -15.12 34.27
CA HIS A 163 13.48 -15.08 34.87
C HIS A 163 12.59 -14.06 34.16
N THR A 164 13.10 -12.87 33.87
CA THR A 164 12.36 -11.84 33.12
C THR A 164 12.03 -12.27 31.70
N GLU A 165 12.96 -12.91 31.01
CA GLU A 165 12.74 -13.49 29.67
C GLU A 165 11.68 -14.59 29.72
N LYS A 166 11.77 -15.50 30.69
CA LYS A 166 10.76 -16.55 30.90
C LYS A 166 9.38 -15.95 31.13
N THR A 167 9.25 -14.91 31.94
CA THR A 167 7.96 -14.25 32.16
C THR A 167 7.41 -13.59 30.90
N SER A 168 8.26 -12.94 30.10
CA SER A 168 7.87 -12.35 28.81
C SER A 168 7.36 -13.41 27.83
N ILE A 169 8.10 -14.52 27.68
CA ILE A 169 7.73 -15.63 26.80
C ILE A 169 6.41 -16.25 27.27
N LEU A 170 6.19 -16.43 28.57
CA LEU A 170 4.93 -16.95 29.10
C LEU A 170 3.75 -16.00 28.83
N GLU A 171 3.96 -14.69 28.86
CA GLU A 171 2.93 -13.71 28.47
C GLU A 171 2.63 -13.77 26.97
N GLU A 172 3.65 -13.93 26.12
CA GLU A 172 3.48 -14.12 24.68
C GLU A 172 2.73 -15.42 24.35
N ILE A 173 3.09 -16.53 24.99
CA ILE A 173 2.36 -17.80 24.86
C ILE A 173 0.89 -17.61 25.22
N ARG A 174 0.58 -16.94 26.33
CA ARG A 174 -0.82 -16.66 26.73
C ARG A 174 -1.56 -15.78 25.73
N LYS A 175 -0.89 -14.84 25.07
CA LYS A 175 -1.49 -14.00 24.01
C LYS A 175 -1.79 -14.86 22.77
N LEU A 176 -0.82 -15.66 22.33
CA LEU A 176 -0.99 -16.57 21.20
C LEU A 176 -2.08 -17.62 21.45
N GLU A 177 -2.17 -18.18 22.66
CA GLU A 177 -3.24 -19.10 23.04
C GLU A 177 -4.64 -18.46 22.91
N LYS A 178 -4.78 -17.18 23.30
CA LYS A 178 -6.04 -16.43 23.13
C LYS A 178 -6.36 -16.19 21.66
N GLU A 179 -5.37 -15.76 20.87
CA GLU A 179 -5.53 -15.54 19.43
C GLU A 179 -5.94 -16.84 18.72
N VAL A 180 -5.30 -17.96 19.04
CA VAL A 180 -5.65 -19.27 18.48
C VAL A 180 -7.08 -19.66 18.86
N TYR A 181 -7.49 -19.43 20.11
CA TYR A 181 -8.87 -19.69 20.54
C TYR A 181 -9.89 -18.83 19.78
N GLU A 182 -9.62 -17.53 19.63
CA GLU A 182 -10.50 -16.61 18.89
C GLU A 182 -10.60 -16.99 17.42
N LEU A 183 -9.48 -17.33 16.77
CA LEU A 183 -9.44 -17.79 15.39
C LEU A 183 -10.21 -19.11 15.21
N HIS A 184 -10.04 -20.07 16.12
CA HIS A 184 -10.79 -21.32 16.09
C HIS A 184 -12.29 -21.05 16.20
N HIS A 185 -12.69 -20.20 17.16
CA HIS A 185 -14.11 -19.90 17.36
C HIS A 185 -14.71 -19.13 16.19
N HIS A 186 -13.95 -18.21 15.58
CA HIS A 186 -14.36 -17.50 14.36
C HIS A 186 -14.48 -18.46 13.18
N ARG A 187 -13.53 -19.39 13.01
CA ARG A 187 -13.58 -20.43 11.97
C ARG A 187 -14.83 -21.29 12.12
N ASP A 188 -15.15 -21.77 13.33
CA ASP A 188 -16.32 -22.62 13.56
C ASP A 188 -17.63 -21.85 13.30
N LYS A 189 -17.69 -20.57 13.66
CA LYS A 189 -18.84 -19.69 13.33
C LYS A 189 -19.02 -19.54 11.82
N LEU A 190 -17.92 -19.26 11.09
CA LEU A 190 -17.92 -19.09 9.64
C LEU A 190 -18.26 -20.40 8.92
N GLU A 191 -17.74 -21.53 9.38
CA GLU A 191 -18.08 -22.84 8.84
C GLU A 191 -19.56 -23.17 9.09
N GLY A 192 -20.08 -22.81 10.27
CA GLY A 192 -21.51 -22.93 10.58
C GLY A 192 -22.41 -22.08 9.67
N SER A 193 -22.03 -20.83 9.38
CA SER A 193 -22.79 -19.97 8.46
C SER A 193 -22.72 -20.47 7.01
N LEU A 194 -21.54 -20.85 6.53
CA LEU A 194 -21.35 -21.42 5.20
C LEU A 194 -22.14 -22.73 5.02
N LYS A 195 -22.16 -23.61 6.02
CA LYS A 195 -22.99 -24.83 5.98
C LYS A 195 -24.48 -24.53 5.87
N LYS A 196 -24.97 -23.49 6.55
CA LYS A 196 -26.37 -23.04 6.44
C LYS A 196 -26.65 -22.50 5.04
N GLU A 197 -25.82 -21.60 4.53
CA GLU A 197 -25.96 -21.04 3.18
C GLU A 197 -25.93 -22.13 2.10
N VAL A 198 -25.00 -23.08 2.19
CA VAL A 198 -24.93 -24.22 1.26
C VAL A 198 -26.21 -25.06 1.33
N LYS A 199 -26.76 -25.30 2.53
CA LYS A 199 -28.02 -26.05 2.69
C LYS A 199 -29.20 -25.30 2.06
N GLU A 200 -29.29 -23.99 2.26
CA GLU A 200 -30.32 -23.14 1.66
C GLU A 200 -30.19 -23.09 0.13
N LEU A 201 -28.97 -22.91 -0.40
CA LEU A 201 -28.70 -22.95 -1.83
C LEU A 201 -29.06 -24.31 -2.43
N ARG A 202 -28.72 -25.42 -1.77
CA ARG A 202 -29.12 -26.77 -2.20
C ARG A 202 -30.64 -26.93 -2.24
N GLN A 203 -31.38 -26.39 -1.26
CA GLN A 203 -32.84 -26.41 -1.28
C GLN A 203 -33.41 -25.56 -2.42
N LYS A 204 -32.84 -24.36 -2.65
CA LYS A 204 -33.21 -23.50 -3.79
C LYS A 204 -32.97 -24.20 -5.12
N VAL A 205 -31.81 -24.82 -5.31
CA VAL A 205 -31.50 -25.59 -6.53
C VAL A 205 -32.51 -26.71 -6.73
N LYS A 206 -32.78 -27.54 -5.72
CA LYS A 206 -33.80 -28.60 -5.82
C LYS A 206 -35.19 -28.06 -6.19
N SER A 207 -35.58 -26.91 -5.62
CA SER A 207 -36.86 -26.29 -5.94
C SER A 207 -36.91 -25.76 -7.38
N LEU A 208 -35.79 -25.23 -7.89
CA LEU A 208 -35.66 -24.75 -9.27
C LEU A 208 -35.60 -25.91 -10.26
N GLU A 209 -34.92 -27.00 -9.92
CA GLU A 209 -34.91 -28.25 -10.70
C GLU A 209 -36.33 -28.83 -10.82
N ALA A 210 -37.09 -28.86 -9.73
CA ALA A 210 -38.49 -29.30 -9.76
C ALA A 210 -39.35 -28.40 -10.67
N LYS A 211 -39.19 -27.07 -10.57
CA LYS A 211 -39.89 -26.11 -11.45
C LYS A 211 -39.46 -26.25 -12.92
N ALA A 212 -38.19 -26.51 -13.17
CA ALA A 212 -37.68 -26.74 -14.53
C ALA A 212 -38.27 -28.03 -15.11
N ALA A 213 -38.37 -29.10 -14.31
CA ALA A 213 -39.00 -30.34 -14.72
C ALA A 213 -40.50 -30.17 -15.02
N THR A 214 -41.25 -29.41 -14.21
CA THR A 214 -42.67 -29.11 -14.50
C THR A 214 -42.81 -28.30 -15.78
N LEU A 215 -42.00 -27.25 -15.97
CA LEU A 215 -42.01 -26.46 -17.20
C LEU A 215 -41.60 -27.28 -18.43
N GLN A 216 -40.66 -28.23 -18.29
CA GLN A 216 -40.32 -29.16 -19.37
C GLN A 216 -41.48 -30.07 -19.74
N LEU A 217 -42.25 -30.53 -18.74
CA LEU A 217 -43.41 -31.38 -18.97
C LEU A 217 -44.56 -30.60 -19.63
N GLU A 218 -44.82 -29.37 -19.16
CA GLU A 218 -45.78 -28.45 -19.77
C GLU A 218 -45.39 -28.10 -21.22
N THR A 219 -44.12 -27.78 -21.48
CA THR A 219 -43.65 -27.50 -22.85
C THR A 219 -43.71 -28.72 -23.77
N ALA A 220 -43.55 -29.94 -23.23
CA ALA A 220 -43.76 -31.18 -23.99
C ALA A 220 -45.25 -31.40 -24.30
N GLN A 221 -46.15 -31.15 -23.34
CA GLN A 221 -47.60 -31.21 -23.54
C GLN A 221 -48.06 -30.21 -24.60
N PHE A 222 -47.66 -28.94 -24.49
CA PHE A 222 -47.99 -27.93 -25.50
C PHE A 222 -47.44 -28.29 -26.88
N ARG A 223 -46.24 -28.90 -26.96
CA ARG A 223 -45.72 -29.40 -28.23
C ARG A 223 -46.56 -30.53 -28.83
N GLN A 224 -47.06 -31.44 -28.00
CA GLN A 224 -47.94 -32.51 -28.44
C GLN A 224 -49.28 -31.95 -28.92
N GLU A 225 -49.88 -31.03 -28.17
CA GLU A 225 -51.12 -30.35 -28.54
C GLU A 225 -50.96 -29.59 -29.86
N LEU A 226 -49.87 -28.83 -30.03
CA LEU A 226 -49.52 -28.17 -31.30
C LEU A 226 -49.44 -29.18 -32.45
N GLY A 227 -48.77 -30.32 -32.26
CA GLY A 227 -48.67 -31.35 -33.29
C GLY A 227 -50.00 -32.04 -33.63
N VAL A 228 -50.95 -32.10 -32.70
CA VAL A 228 -52.32 -32.56 -32.99
C VAL A 228 -53.07 -31.50 -33.78
N LEU A 229 -53.03 -30.24 -33.34
CA LEU A 229 -53.67 -29.12 -34.01
C LEU A 229 -53.16 -28.95 -35.44
N GLU A 230 -51.86 -29.08 -35.68
CA GLU A 230 -51.25 -29.04 -37.01
C GLU A 230 -51.80 -30.14 -37.93
N LYS A 231 -52.00 -31.36 -37.41
CA LYS A 231 -52.62 -32.46 -38.17
C LYS A 231 -54.09 -32.21 -38.46
N GLU A 232 -54.83 -31.66 -37.49
CA GLU A 232 -56.23 -31.27 -37.68
C GLU A 232 -56.35 -30.18 -38.75
N VAL A 233 -55.49 -29.17 -38.72
CA VAL A 233 -55.44 -28.13 -39.75
C VAL A 233 -55.16 -28.73 -41.13
N LEU A 234 -54.20 -29.65 -41.24
CA LEU A 234 -53.90 -30.35 -42.51
C LEU A 234 -55.10 -31.18 -42.99
N SER A 235 -55.79 -31.90 -42.09
CA SER A 235 -56.99 -32.66 -42.44
C SER A 235 -58.11 -31.74 -42.94
N VAL A 236 -58.37 -30.64 -42.23
CA VAL A 236 -59.39 -29.67 -42.63
C VAL A 236 -59.04 -29.02 -43.96
N GLN A 237 -57.76 -28.74 -44.22
CA GLN A 237 -57.30 -28.25 -45.53
C GLN A 237 -57.57 -29.26 -46.65
N GLN A 238 -57.29 -30.55 -46.43
CA GLN A 238 -57.62 -31.61 -47.40
C GLN A 238 -59.14 -31.76 -47.60
N ASP A 239 -59.93 -31.64 -46.54
CA ASP A 239 -61.40 -31.65 -46.62
C ASP A 239 -61.94 -30.44 -47.40
N ILE A 240 -61.32 -29.27 -47.25
CA ILE A 240 -61.65 -28.08 -48.04
C ILE A 240 -61.27 -28.30 -49.52
N GLU A 241 -60.11 -28.85 -49.82
CA GLU A 241 -59.69 -29.16 -51.20
C GLU A 241 -60.61 -30.18 -51.87
N THR A 242 -61.05 -31.21 -51.16
CA THR A 242 -61.98 -32.20 -51.71
C THR A 242 -63.37 -31.60 -51.94
N ARG A 243 -63.88 -30.82 -50.98
CA ARG A 243 -65.16 -30.11 -51.12
C ARG A 243 -65.15 -29.08 -52.23
N THR A 244 -64.05 -28.34 -52.42
CA THR A 244 -63.91 -27.38 -53.52
C THR A 244 -63.89 -28.07 -54.89
N LYS A 245 -63.22 -29.22 -55.02
CA LYS A 245 -63.32 -30.06 -56.23
C LYS A 245 -64.75 -30.54 -56.48
N HIS A 246 -65.44 -31.04 -55.45
CA HIS A 246 -66.84 -31.45 -55.58
C HIS A 246 -67.76 -30.28 -55.99
N LEU A 247 -67.53 -29.08 -55.47
CA LEU A 247 -68.28 -27.89 -55.89
C LEU A 247 -68.02 -27.57 -57.36
N GLN A 248 -66.77 -27.65 -57.84
CA GLN A 248 -66.46 -27.48 -59.27
C GLN A 248 -67.13 -28.54 -60.15
N ASP A 249 -67.16 -29.80 -59.73
CA ASP A 249 -67.84 -30.88 -60.47
C ASP A 249 -69.36 -30.64 -60.54
N LEU A 250 -69.95 -30.15 -59.44
CA LEU A 250 -71.36 -29.76 -59.38
C LEU A 250 -71.65 -28.55 -60.27
N GLU A 251 -70.80 -27.53 -60.27
CA GLU A 251 -70.90 -26.36 -61.16
C GLU A 251 -70.86 -26.79 -62.63
N ASN A 252 -69.92 -27.67 -63.00
CA ASN A 252 -69.84 -28.23 -64.34
C ASN A 252 -71.11 -29.02 -64.70
N SER A 253 -71.61 -29.86 -63.79
CA SER A 253 -72.85 -30.61 -64.03
C SER A 253 -74.08 -29.71 -64.17
N ILE A 254 -74.14 -28.60 -63.42
CA ILE A 254 -75.19 -27.59 -63.57
C ILE A 254 -75.08 -26.93 -64.95
N GLN A 255 -73.87 -26.60 -65.41
CA GLN A 255 -73.65 -26.01 -66.73
C GLN A 255 -74.07 -26.97 -67.86
N ASP A 256 -73.73 -28.25 -67.75
CA ASP A 256 -74.19 -29.30 -68.67
C ASP A 256 -75.72 -29.44 -68.66
N ARG A 257 -76.36 -29.32 -67.47
CA ARG A 257 -77.83 -29.34 -67.37
C ARG A 257 -78.47 -28.11 -68.01
N ILE A 258 -77.85 -26.93 -67.89
CA ILE A 258 -78.34 -25.69 -68.51
C ILE A 258 -78.29 -25.82 -70.03
N THR A 259 -77.17 -26.27 -70.58
CA THR A 259 -77.02 -26.48 -72.04
C THR A 259 -78.03 -27.52 -72.56
N LEU A 260 -78.23 -28.63 -71.85
CA LEU A 260 -79.25 -29.63 -72.20
C LEU A 260 -80.67 -29.05 -72.19
N VAL A 261 -80.99 -28.19 -71.21
CA VAL A 261 -82.30 -27.52 -71.13
C VAL A 261 -82.48 -26.55 -72.30
N GLU A 262 -81.43 -25.83 -72.71
CA GLU A 262 -81.47 -24.96 -73.89
C GLU A 262 -81.70 -25.75 -75.19
N GLU A 263 -81.02 -26.89 -75.35
CA GLU A 263 -81.23 -27.81 -76.47
C GLU A 263 -82.67 -28.36 -76.51
N GLN A 264 -83.19 -28.79 -75.36
CA GLN A 264 -84.57 -29.28 -75.26
C GLN A 264 -85.60 -28.18 -75.56
N LYS A 265 -85.37 -26.95 -75.12
CA LYS A 265 -86.22 -25.80 -75.46
C LYS A 265 -86.24 -25.54 -76.96
N ALA A 266 -85.08 -25.56 -77.62
CA ALA A 266 -84.98 -25.39 -79.07
C ALA A 266 -85.74 -26.51 -79.82
N LEU A 267 -85.64 -27.75 -79.35
CA LEU A 267 -86.38 -28.88 -79.91
C LEU A 267 -87.90 -28.68 -79.77
N VAL A 268 -88.38 -28.26 -78.59
CA VAL A 268 -89.79 -27.98 -78.35
C VAL A 268 -90.31 -26.85 -79.25
N GLU A 269 -89.52 -25.80 -79.48
CA GLU A 269 -89.89 -24.74 -80.43
C GLU A 269 -89.98 -25.23 -81.87
N SER A 270 -89.08 -26.13 -82.30
CA SER A 270 -89.12 -26.72 -83.63
C SER A 270 -90.39 -27.57 -83.84
N VAL A 271 -90.75 -28.41 -82.86
CA VAL A 271 -91.96 -29.24 -82.88
C VAL A 271 -93.22 -28.37 -82.85
N ARG A 272 -93.23 -27.27 -82.08
CA ARG A 272 -94.35 -26.31 -82.10
C ARG A 272 -94.58 -25.71 -83.49
N LYS A 273 -93.53 -25.34 -84.21
CA LYS A 273 -93.64 -24.83 -85.59
C LYS A 273 -94.18 -25.88 -86.57
N GLU A 274 -93.83 -27.16 -86.38
CA GLU A 274 -94.38 -28.26 -87.18
C GLU A 274 -95.87 -28.48 -86.92
N ILE A 275 -96.30 -28.38 -85.66
CA ILE A 275 -97.72 -28.49 -85.28
C ILE A 275 -98.55 -27.35 -85.87
N GLU A 276 -98.05 -26.11 -85.84
CA GLU A 276 -98.74 -24.95 -86.45
C GLU A 276 -98.94 -25.13 -87.96
N LYS A 277 -97.95 -25.69 -88.66
CA LYS A 277 -98.10 -26.02 -90.09
C LYS A 277 -99.20 -27.06 -90.33
N CYS A 278 -99.22 -28.14 -89.55
CA CYS A 278 -100.22 -29.19 -89.69
C CYS A 278 -101.65 -28.68 -89.44
N LEU A 279 -101.83 -27.78 -88.47
CA LEU A 279 -103.14 -27.18 -88.18
C LEU A 279 -103.63 -26.26 -89.30
N ALA A 280 -102.73 -25.53 -89.97
CA ALA A 280 -103.08 -24.70 -91.11
C ALA A 280 -103.54 -25.54 -92.31
N GLU A 281 -102.90 -26.69 -92.55
CA GLU A 281 -103.29 -27.63 -93.61
C GLU A 281 -104.67 -28.28 -93.36
N ALA A 282 -104.95 -28.63 -92.10
CA ALA A 282 -106.26 -29.16 -91.70
C ALA A 282 -107.41 -28.17 -91.95
N ALA A 283 -107.21 -26.88 -91.63
CA ALA A 283 -108.23 -25.85 -91.83
C ALA A 283 -108.60 -25.61 -93.31
N VAL A 284 -107.66 -25.83 -94.23
CA VAL A 284 -107.92 -25.75 -95.69
C VAL A 284 -108.73 -26.97 -96.17
N SER A 285 -108.45 -28.15 -95.59
CA SER A 285 -109.20 -29.36 -95.88
C SER A 285 -110.66 -29.27 -95.44
N ASP A 286 -110.94 -28.70 -94.26
CA ASP A 286 -112.31 -28.56 -93.73
C ASP A 286 -113.18 -27.63 -94.59
N LYS A 287 -112.63 -26.52 -95.10
CA LYS A 287 -113.35 -25.64 -96.03
C LYS A 287 -113.77 -26.38 -97.32
N ARG A 288 -112.89 -27.23 -97.86
CA ARG A 288 -113.20 -28.04 -99.05
C ARG A 288 -114.33 -29.04 -98.80
N HIS A 289 -114.38 -29.65 -97.61
CA HIS A 289 -115.45 -30.58 -97.25
C HIS A 289 -116.83 -29.89 -97.12
N GLY A 290 -116.86 -28.65 -96.60
CA GLY A 290 -118.08 -27.84 -96.53
C GLY A 290 -118.72 -27.56 -97.90
N ASP A 291 -117.91 -27.21 -98.90
CA ASP A 291 -118.39 -26.90 -100.25
C ASP A 291 -118.96 -28.12 -100.97
N ILE A 292 -118.35 -29.30 -100.80
CA ILE A 292 -118.81 -30.56 -101.39
C ILE A 292 -120.14 -31.00 -100.78
N ALA A 293 -120.32 -30.85 -99.46
CA ALA A 293 -121.57 -31.18 -98.77
C ALA A 293 -122.76 -30.33 -99.25
N SER A 294 -122.52 -29.05 -99.59
CA SER A 294 -123.57 -28.16 -100.10
C SER A 294 -124.07 -28.55 -101.51
N LYS A 295 -123.19 -29.09 -102.36
CA LYS A 295 -123.53 -29.57 -103.71
C LYS A 295 -124.36 -30.86 -103.66
N LEU A 296 -124.04 -31.75 -102.72
CA LEU A 296 -124.75 -33.02 -102.51
C LEU A 296 -126.25 -32.81 -102.16
N LYS A 297 -126.56 -31.85 -101.27
CA LYS A 297 -127.94 -31.51 -100.88
C LYS A 297 -128.81 -31.01 -102.05
N LYS A 298 -128.23 -30.32 -103.04
CA LYS A 298 -128.99 -29.81 -104.21
C LYS A 298 -129.38 -30.93 -105.17
N LEU A 299 -128.47 -31.86 -105.45
CA LEU A 299 -128.74 -33.03 -106.29
C LEU A 299 -129.76 -34.00 -105.68
N GLN A 300 -129.79 -34.10 -104.35
CA GLN A 300 -130.72 -34.97 -103.63
C GLN A 300 -132.18 -34.50 -103.77
N LYS A 301 -132.43 -33.18 -103.69
CA LYS A 301 -133.76 -32.59 -103.91
C LYS A 301 -134.28 -32.76 -105.34
N GLN A 302 -133.39 -32.74 -106.34
CA GLN A 302 -133.78 -32.99 -107.74
C GLN A 302 -134.19 -34.44 -107.95
N LYS A 303 -133.51 -35.40 -107.30
CA LYS A 303 -133.85 -36.83 -107.36
C LYS A 303 -135.26 -37.11 -106.82
N GLU A 304 -135.63 -36.51 -105.68
CA GLU A 304 -136.96 -36.71 -105.08
C GLU A 304 -138.11 -36.20 -105.97
N HIS A 305 -137.91 -35.06 -106.66
CA HIS A 305 -138.91 -34.49 -107.56
C HIS A 305 -139.23 -35.41 -108.75
N TYR A 306 -138.22 -35.96 -109.43
CA TYR A 306 -138.42 -36.87 -110.57
C TYR A 306 -139.04 -38.22 -110.16
N THR A 307 -138.76 -38.69 -108.95
CA THR A 307 -139.30 -39.95 -108.44
C THR A 307 -140.81 -39.85 -108.18
N LEU A 308 -141.29 -38.68 -107.76
CA LEU A 308 -142.72 -38.41 -107.55
C LEU A 308 -143.50 -38.34 -108.86
N SER A 309 -142.87 -37.82 -109.93
CA SER A 309 -143.46 -37.76 -111.27
C SER A 309 -143.68 -39.15 -111.87
N LEU A 310 -142.74 -40.08 -111.68
CA LEU A 310 -142.85 -41.47 -112.14
C LEU A 310 -144.03 -42.23 -111.50
N LYS A 311 -144.25 -42.05 -110.20
CA LYS A 311 -145.36 -42.71 -109.47
C LYS A 311 -146.74 -42.27 -109.95
N LYS A 312 -146.91 -41.01 -110.40
CA LYS A 312 -148.18 -40.53 -110.97
C LYS A 312 -148.50 -41.17 -112.32
N TYR A 313 -147.50 -41.41 -113.15
CA TYR A 313 -147.70 -42.09 -114.45
C TYR A 313 -147.96 -43.59 -114.29
N GLN A 314 -147.40 -44.24 -113.26
CA GLN A 314 -147.70 -45.65 -112.96
C GLN A 314 -149.16 -45.88 -112.53
N HIS A 315 -149.73 -45.02 -111.69
CA HIS A 315 -151.14 -45.18 -111.32
C HIS A 315 -152.12 -44.95 -112.49
N SER A 316 -151.77 -44.07 -113.43
CA SER A 316 -152.54 -43.91 -114.67
C SER A 316 -152.50 -45.15 -115.58
N MET A 317 -151.52 -46.05 -115.43
CA MET A 317 -151.43 -47.30 -116.19
C MET A 317 -152.24 -48.42 -115.51
N ASP A 318 -152.20 -48.49 -114.18
CA ASP A 318 -152.96 -49.50 -113.41
C ASP A 318 -154.48 -49.33 -113.58
N ASP A 319 -154.98 -48.09 -113.67
CA ASP A 319 -156.40 -47.79 -113.94
C ASP A 319 -156.82 -48.19 -115.37
N ARG A 320 -155.87 -48.33 -116.32
CA ARG A 320 -156.13 -48.82 -117.68
C ARG A 320 -156.07 -50.35 -117.77
N GLU A 321 -155.24 -51.02 -116.97
CA GLU A 321 -155.15 -52.49 -116.98
C GLU A 321 -156.38 -53.18 -116.37
N LYS A 322 -156.99 -52.62 -115.32
CA LYS A 322 -158.18 -53.22 -114.71
C LYS A 322 -159.43 -53.15 -115.61
N ASN A 323 -159.56 -52.11 -116.43
CA ASN A 323 -160.61 -52.03 -117.46
C ASN A 323 -160.44 -53.06 -118.59
N ILE A 324 -159.26 -53.67 -118.77
CA ILE A 324 -159.02 -54.75 -119.74
C ILE A 324 -159.29 -56.14 -119.13
N GLN A 325 -159.12 -56.32 -117.82
CA GLN A 325 -159.50 -57.58 -117.15
C GLN A 325 -161.01 -57.77 -117.02
N ALA A 326 -161.80 -56.70 -117.08
CA ALA A 326 -163.25 -56.77 -117.28
C ALA A 326 -163.67 -57.37 -118.64
N ALA A 327 -162.75 -57.53 -119.62
CA ALA A 327 -163.09 -57.94 -120.99
C ALA A 327 -162.64 -59.37 -121.38
N ARG A 328 -161.86 -60.09 -120.55
CA ARG A 328 -161.12 -61.28 -121.05
C ARG A 328 -161.58 -62.68 -120.67
N ARG A 329 -162.46 -62.94 -119.69
CA ARG A 329 -162.95 -64.32 -119.46
C ARG A 329 -164.45 -64.44 -119.19
N VAL A 330 -165.17 -63.63 -119.95
CA VAL A 330 -166.49 -63.92 -120.55
C VAL A 330 -166.26 -64.75 -121.84
N ARG A 331 -165.28 -65.69 -121.86
CA ARG A 331 -164.80 -66.39 -123.10
C ARG A 331 -164.38 -67.87 -122.92
N LYS A 332 -164.70 -68.54 -121.80
CA LYS A 332 -164.48 -69.99 -121.57
C LYS A 332 -165.38 -70.50 -120.42
N ASP A 333 -166.70 -70.27 -120.43
CA ASP A 333 -167.68 -71.26 -120.92
C ASP A 333 -167.43 -71.79 -122.34
N GLU A 334 -167.69 -73.10 -122.55
CA GLU A 334 -167.54 -73.94 -123.77
C GLU A 334 -166.24 -74.80 -123.85
N GLU A 335 -166.41 -76.11 -124.11
CA GLU A 335 -165.48 -77.27 -124.06
C GLU A 335 -165.45 -78.02 -122.68
N GLU A 336 -166.45 -78.88 -122.38
CA GLU A 336 -166.57 -80.33 -122.73
C GLU A 336 -165.82 -81.24 -121.73
N GLU A 337 -166.51 -81.89 -120.80
CA GLU A 337 -167.04 -83.28 -120.90
C GLU A 337 -165.96 -84.34 -121.19
N GLU A 338 -165.41 -84.91 -120.11
CA GLU A 338 -165.30 -86.37 -119.86
C GLU A 338 -165.51 -86.65 -118.37
#